data_AF-A0A8J7ZCD2-F1
#
_entry.id   AF-A0A8J7ZCD2-F1
#
_cell.length_a   1.000
_cell.length_b   1.000
_cell.length_c   1.000
_cell.angle_alpha   90.00
_cell.angle_beta   90.00
_cell.angle_gamma   90.00
#
_symmetry.space_group_name_H-M   'P 1'
#
loop_
_entity.id
_entity.type
_entity.pdbx_description
1 polymer ?
#
loop_
_entity_poly.entity_id
_entity_poly.type
_entity_poly.pdbx_seq_one_letter_code
_entity_poly.pdbx_strand_id
1 'polypeptide(L)'
;MKQVVKVESPAMNALRKGRGFSRDELAAVKMSVDEARKAGLIVDLRRRSKYKDNIESLKLFKEEHVKYLAVKEKERAKAQRENKKARKEALARKKEEDAEFAKREKEIEEEKKKVQEEIAQREAEELALEAEAETDELSEDELAELDELESDIEAEEESPEEALEKLEDDLAETLGITEAKKEEEEPVADGTKRVVKRVRKKPSTSTKGASDQAEKKE
;
A
#
# COMPACT_ATOMS: atom_id res chain seq x y z
N MET A 1 6.30 -19.47 40.06
CA MET A 1 7.20 -19.88 41.17
C MET A 1 8.06 -21.04 40.70
N LYS A 2 9.37 -21.06 41.00
CA LYS A 2 10.21 -22.21 40.62
C LYS A 2 9.93 -23.35 41.58
N GLN A 3 9.38 -24.45 41.08
CA GLN A 3 9.13 -25.66 41.88
C GLN A 3 10.47 -26.20 42.40
N VAL A 4 10.57 -26.38 43.72
CA VAL A 4 11.79 -26.90 44.36
C VAL A 4 11.72 -28.42 44.36
N VAL A 5 12.63 -29.04 43.62
CA VAL A 5 12.73 -30.51 43.56
C VAL A 5 13.49 -30.99 44.79
N LYS A 6 12.95 -31.97 45.51
CA LYS A 6 13.63 -32.61 46.64
C LYS A 6 14.26 -33.94 46.19
N VAL A 7 15.47 -34.22 46.64
CA VAL A 7 16.25 -35.44 46.32
C VAL A 7 17.03 -35.85 47.56
N GLU A 8 17.25 -37.14 47.76
CA GLU A 8 18.08 -37.64 48.86
C GLU A 8 19.58 -37.53 48.52
N SER A 9 20.41 -37.22 49.51
CA SER A 9 21.87 -37.23 49.37
C SER A 9 22.40 -38.67 49.49
N PRO A 10 23.21 -39.15 48.53
CA PRO A 10 23.75 -40.53 48.62
C PRO A 10 24.66 -40.75 49.83
N ALA A 11 25.32 -39.69 50.31
CA ALA A 11 26.29 -39.78 51.40
C ALA A 11 25.68 -39.65 52.80
N MET A 12 24.55 -38.94 52.94
CA MET A 12 23.97 -38.60 54.25
C MET A 12 22.49 -38.95 54.38
N ASN A 13 21.86 -39.53 53.34
CA ASN A 13 20.42 -39.81 53.28
C ASN A 13 19.53 -38.62 53.69
N ALA A 14 20.03 -37.40 53.49
CA ALA A 14 19.34 -36.17 53.84
C ALA A 14 18.67 -35.55 52.61
N LEU A 15 17.49 -34.97 52.80
CA LEU A 15 16.76 -34.26 51.75
C LEU A 15 17.51 -32.97 51.36
N ARG A 16 17.81 -32.84 50.07
CA ARG A 16 18.46 -31.67 49.47
C ARG A 16 17.69 -31.18 48.24
N LYS A 17 17.99 -29.95 47.82
CA LYS A 17 17.46 -29.40 46.56
C LYS A 17 18.12 -30.10 45.37
N GLY A 18 17.31 -30.72 44.54
CA GLY A 18 17.71 -31.33 43.27
C GLY A 18 17.80 -30.31 42.14
N ARG A 19 18.50 -30.69 41.05
CA ARG A 19 18.65 -29.85 39.85
C ARG A 19 17.34 -29.65 39.07
N GLY A 20 16.54 -30.71 38.93
CA GLY A 20 15.32 -30.72 38.13
C GLY A 20 14.57 -32.04 38.28
N PHE A 21 13.38 -32.15 37.69
CA PHE A 21 12.53 -33.34 37.73
C PHE A 21 13.10 -34.47 36.85
N SER A 22 12.94 -35.72 37.26
CA SER A 22 13.36 -36.87 36.46
C SER A 22 12.36 -37.15 35.34
N ARG A 23 12.82 -37.86 34.29
CA ARG A 23 11.93 -38.34 33.21
C ARG A 23 10.78 -39.18 33.76
N ASP A 24 11.09 -39.93 34.78
CA ASP A 24 10.24 -40.92 35.42
C ASP A 24 9.16 -40.29 36.31
N GLU A 25 9.44 -39.15 36.95
CA GLU A 25 8.45 -38.31 37.65
C GLU A 25 7.50 -37.63 36.67
N LEU A 26 8.02 -37.10 35.56
CA LEU A 26 7.20 -36.49 34.50
C LEU A 26 6.26 -37.52 33.84
N ALA A 27 6.76 -38.73 33.60
CA ALA A 27 5.97 -39.83 33.08
C ALA A 27 4.80 -40.20 34.02
N ALA A 28 5.01 -40.17 35.34
CA ALA A 28 3.96 -40.43 36.32
C ALA A 28 2.81 -39.40 36.27
N VAL A 29 3.09 -38.16 35.87
CA VAL A 29 2.11 -37.07 35.72
C VAL A 29 1.57 -36.95 34.29
N LYS A 30 1.99 -37.86 33.39
CA LYS A 30 1.68 -37.81 31.95
C LYS A 30 2.01 -36.42 31.38
N MET A 31 3.24 -35.97 31.61
CA MET A 31 3.78 -34.73 31.06
C MET A 31 5.01 -35.06 30.22
N SER A 32 5.07 -34.56 28.99
CA SER A 32 6.26 -34.74 28.15
C SER A 32 7.40 -33.83 28.61
N VAL A 33 8.63 -34.20 28.26
CA VAL A 33 9.82 -33.39 28.58
C VAL A 33 9.74 -32.01 27.93
N ASP A 34 9.23 -31.94 26.70
CA ASP A 34 9.13 -30.70 25.94
C ASP A 34 8.04 -29.78 26.50
N GLU A 35 6.88 -30.33 26.87
CA GLU A 35 5.83 -29.57 27.56
C GLU A 35 6.33 -29.02 28.89
N ALA A 36 7.03 -29.84 29.68
CA ALA A 36 7.60 -29.41 30.95
C ALA A 36 8.60 -28.25 30.77
N ARG A 37 9.47 -28.33 29.75
CA ARG A 37 10.41 -27.26 29.43
C ARG A 37 9.70 -25.98 28.95
N LYS A 38 8.68 -26.11 28.10
CA LYS A 38 7.85 -24.97 27.66
C LYS A 38 7.11 -24.30 28.82
N ALA A 39 6.69 -25.10 29.80
CA ALA A 39 6.10 -24.61 31.05
C ALA A 39 7.12 -24.00 32.03
N GLY A 40 8.42 -24.05 31.71
CA GLY A 40 9.49 -23.45 32.51
C GLY A 40 10.03 -24.35 33.62
N LEU A 41 9.74 -25.66 33.58
CA LEU A 41 10.31 -26.64 34.52
C LEU A 41 11.71 -27.08 34.08
N ILE A 42 12.61 -27.25 35.05
CA ILE A 42 13.94 -27.84 34.80
C ILE A 42 13.82 -29.36 34.84
N VAL A 43 14.26 -30.03 33.78
CA VAL A 43 14.22 -31.49 33.64
C VAL A 43 15.63 -32.05 33.64
N ASP A 44 15.89 -33.03 34.52
CA ASP A 44 17.16 -33.75 34.59
C ASP A 44 17.02 -35.16 33.99
N LEU A 45 17.41 -35.28 32.72
CA LEU A 45 17.30 -36.53 31.95
C LEU A 45 18.21 -37.65 32.48
N ARG A 46 19.24 -37.32 33.26
CA ARG A 46 20.19 -38.30 33.82
C ARG A 46 19.61 -39.02 35.04
N ARG A 47 18.66 -38.40 35.74
CA ARG A 47 18.08 -38.95 36.97
C ARG A 47 16.99 -39.97 36.64
N ARG A 48 17.05 -41.13 37.30
CA ARG A 48 16.05 -42.21 37.20
C ARG A 48 15.21 -42.42 38.45
N SER A 49 15.52 -41.70 39.54
CA SER A 49 14.75 -41.81 40.79
C SER A 49 13.38 -41.15 40.68
N LYS A 50 12.42 -41.70 41.45
CA LYS A 50 11.05 -41.22 41.59
C LYS A 50 10.78 -40.88 43.04
N TYR A 51 10.41 -39.64 43.33
CA TYR A 51 9.98 -39.22 44.67
C TYR A 51 8.50 -38.82 44.65
N LYS A 52 7.72 -39.32 45.62
CA LYS A 52 6.26 -39.07 45.69
C LYS A 52 5.94 -37.58 45.86
N ASP A 53 6.66 -36.89 46.74
CA ASP A 53 6.53 -35.44 46.97
C ASP A 53 6.69 -34.61 45.68
N ASN A 54 7.64 -35.01 44.82
CA ASN A 54 7.89 -34.33 43.55
C ASN A 54 6.74 -34.56 42.56
N ILE A 55 6.14 -35.76 42.56
CA ILE A 55 5.00 -36.11 41.70
C ILE A 55 3.76 -35.29 42.10
N GLU A 56 3.49 -35.16 43.39
CA GLU A 56 2.38 -34.34 43.90
C GLU A 56 2.57 -32.85 43.56
N SER A 57 3.78 -32.34 43.75
CA SER A 57 4.14 -30.97 43.36
C SER A 57 3.94 -30.72 41.86
N LEU A 58 4.28 -31.69 41.02
CA LEU A 58 4.07 -31.62 39.56
C LEU A 58 2.58 -31.64 39.17
N LYS A 59 1.74 -32.38 39.89
CA LYS A 59 0.29 -32.40 39.64
C LYS A 59 -0.33 -31.03 39.91
N LEU A 60 -0.04 -30.45 41.08
CA LEU A 60 -0.51 -29.11 41.44
C LEU A 60 -0.04 -28.06 40.42
N PHE A 61 1.24 -28.10 40.05
CA PHE A 61 1.78 -27.21 39.04
C PHE A 61 1.07 -27.35 37.68
N LYS A 62 0.76 -28.58 37.25
CA LYS A 62 0.06 -28.83 35.99
C LYS A 62 -1.33 -28.18 35.99
N GLU A 63 -2.08 -28.31 37.07
CA GLU A 63 -3.41 -27.71 37.21
C GLU A 63 -3.36 -26.18 37.20
N GLU A 64 -2.44 -25.59 37.97
CA GLU A 64 -2.22 -24.14 37.97
C GLU A 64 -1.81 -23.62 36.60
N HIS A 65 -0.93 -24.35 35.91
CA HIS A 65 -0.45 -23.98 34.58
C HIS A 65 -1.59 -24.01 33.54
N VAL A 66 -2.49 -25.00 33.59
CA VAL A 66 -3.67 -25.05 32.71
C VAL A 66 -4.60 -23.87 32.97
N LYS A 67 -4.86 -23.54 34.24
CA LYS A 67 -5.67 -22.36 34.60
C LYS A 67 -5.03 -21.08 34.09
N TYR A 68 -3.72 -20.92 34.26
CA TYR A 68 -2.97 -19.76 33.76
C TYR A 68 -3.07 -19.62 32.23
N LEU A 69 -2.88 -20.72 31.48
CA LEU A 69 -3.02 -20.70 30.03
C LEU A 69 -4.43 -20.31 29.60
N ALA A 70 -5.47 -20.83 30.25
CA ALA A 70 -6.85 -20.49 29.93
C ALA A 70 -7.17 -19.00 30.17
N VAL A 71 -6.64 -18.40 31.25
CA VAL A 71 -6.78 -16.95 31.51
C VAL A 71 -6.05 -16.15 30.42
N LYS A 72 -4.81 -16.52 30.13
CA LYS A 72 -3.98 -15.86 29.11
C LYS A 72 -4.60 -15.93 27.71
N GLU A 73 -5.23 -17.04 27.35
CA GLU A 73 -5.94 -17.21 26.08
C GLU A 73 -7.18 -16.31 26.02
N LYS A 74 -7.95 -16.22 27.11
CA LYS A 74 -9.09 -15.29 27.20
C LYS A 74 -8.64 -13.84 27.04
N GLU A 75 -7.54 -13.44 27.67
CA GLU A 75 -6.94 -12.11 27.52
C GLU A 75 -6.51 -11.83 26.08
N ARG A 76 -5.79 -12.78 25.45
CA ARG A 76 -5.41 -12.69 24.04
C ARG A 76 -6.63 -12.57 23.12
N ALA A 77 -7.68 -13.34 23.38
CA ALA A 77 -8.91 -13.29 22.59
C ALA A 77 -9.64 -11.93 22.75
N LYS A 78 -9.68 -11.37 23.97
CA LYS A 78 -10.22 -10.02 24.21
C LYS A 78 -9.42 -8.95 23.45
N ALA A 79 -8.09 -8.97 23.59
CA ALA A 79 -7.20 -8.05 22.87
C ALA A 79 -7.35 -8.17 21.35
N GLN A 80 -7.50 -9.39 20.81
CA GLN A 80 -7.75 -9.58 19.38
C GLN A 80 -9.09 -8.99 18.92
N ARG A 81 -10.15 -9.11 19.73
CA ARG A 81 -11.46 -8.51 19.42
C ARG A 81 -11.40 -6.99 19.44
N GLU A 82 -10.73 -6.42 20.44
CA GLU A 82 -10.52 -4.98 20.57
C GLU A 82 -9.71 -4.44 19.39
N ASN A 83 -8.59 -5.08 19.04
CA ASN A 83 -7.78 -4.71 17.87
C ASN A 83 -8.58 -4.81 16.57
N LYS A 84 -9.44 -5.83 16.43
CA LYS A 84 -10.32 -5.97 15.26
C LYS A 84 -11.37 -4.85 15.20
N LYS A 85 -11.92 -4.45 16.35
CA LYS A 85 -12.87 -3.32 16.44
C LYS A 85 -12.17 -2.01 16.07
N ALA A 86 -11.02 -1.73 16.67
CA ALA A 86 -10.21 -0.54 16.38
C ALA A 86 -9.81 -0.47 14.89
N ARG A 87 -9.39 -1.59 14.29
CA ARG A 87 -9.07 -1.64 12.85
C ARG A 87 -10.28 -1.35 11.96
N LYS A 88 -11.46 -1.85 12.32
CA LYS A 88 -12.70 -1.56 11.58
C LYS A 88 -13.08 -0.10 11.68
N GLU A 89 -12.98 0.49 12.87
CA GLU A 89 -13.27 1.90 13.10
C GLU A 89 -12.30 2.82 12.35
N ALA A 90 -10.99 2.54 12.40
CA ALA A 90 -9.99 3.28 11.63
C ALA A 90 -10.23 3.19 10.12
N LEU A 91 -10.66 2.02 9.62
CA LEU A 91 -11.01 1.87 8.21
C LEU A 91 -12.28 2.66 7.84
N ALA A 92 -13.25 2.76 8.75
CA ALA A 92 -14.46 3.56 8.52
C ALA A 92 -14.12 5.06 8.46
N ARG A 93 -13.36 5.57 9.43
CA ARG A 93 -12.89 6.96 9.43
C ARG A 93 -12.11 7.30 8.16
N LYS A 94 -11.18 6.43 7.75
CA LYS A 94 -10.44 6.63 6.52
C LYS A 94 -11.35 6.71 5.29
N LYS A 95 -12.38 5.87 5.20
CA LYS A 95 -13.34 5.93 4.09
C LYS A 95 -14.16 7.21 4.09
N GLU A 96 -14.51 7.73 5.27
CA GLU A 96 -15.21 9.01 5.40
C GLU A 96 -14.30 10.16 4.97
N GLU A 97 -13.05 10.19 5.43
CA GLU A 97 -12.03 11.17 5.01
C GLU A 97 -11.78 11.11 3.50
N ASP A 98 -11.60 9.92 2.93
CA ASP A 98 -11.40 9.72 1.49
C ASP A 98 -12.64 10.22 0.70
N ALA A 99 -13.86 10.05 1.23
CA ALA A 99 -15.09 10.53 0.60
C ALA A 99 -15.27 12.05 0.71
N GLU A 100 -14.88 12.65 1.83
CA GLU A 100 -14.89 14.10 2.01
C GLU A 100 -13.87 14.77 1.09
N PHE A 101 -12.66 14.21 1.00
CA PHE A 101 -11.64 14.67 0.09
C PHE A 101 -12.11 14.63 -1.37
N ALA A 102 -12.74 13.52 -1.79
CA ALA A 102 -13.28 13.40 -3.14
C ALA A 102 -14.42 14.40 -3.44
N LYS A 103 -15.22 14.80 -2.44
CA LYS A 103 -16.22 15.87 -2.61
C LYS A 103 -15.55 17.22 -2.80
N ARG A 104 -14.56 17.53 -1.96
CA ARG A 104 -13.79 18.77 -2.03
C ARG A 104 -13.03 18.91 -3.35
N GLU A 105 -12.47 17.82 -3.86
CA GLU A 105 -11.81 17.81 -5.18
C GLU A 105 -12.79 18.18 -6.30
N LYS A 106 -14.01 17.65 -6.27
CA LYS A 106 -15.05 18.00 -7.25
C LYS A 106 -15.48 19.46 -7.17
N GLU A 107 -15.65 20.00 -5.96
CA GLU A 107 -15.96 21.42 -5.77
C GLU A 107 -14.84 22.31 -6.34
N ILE A 108 -13.58 21.97 -6.07
CA ILE A 108 -12.42 22.68 -6.63
C ILE A 108 -12.37 22.57 -8.16
N GLU A 109 -12.69 21.41 -8.73
CA GLU A 109 -12.77 21.24 -10.19
C GLU A 109 -13.89 22.08 -10.82
N GLU A 110 -15.06 22.17 -10.18
CA GLU A 110 -16.16 23.03 -10.62
C GLU A 110 -15.82 24.52 -10.51
N GLU A 111 -15.16 24.95 -9.43
CA GLU A 111 -14.66 26.32 -9.29
C GLU A 111 -13.63 26.67 -10.38
N LYS A 112 -12.68 25.75 -10.65
CA LYS A 112 -11.69 25.94 -11.73
C LYS A 112 -12.35 26.10 -13.10
N LYS A 113 -13.40 25.32 -13.40
CA LYS A 113 -14.15 25.45 -14.65
C LYS A 113 -14.84 26.80 -14.77
N LYS A 114 -15.50 27.28 -13.72
CA LYS A 114 -16.14 28.61 -13.71
C LYS A 114 -15.13 29.73 -13.93
N VAL A 115 -13.96 29.65 -13.29
CA VAL A 115 -12.89 30.62 -13.47
C VAL A 115 -12.36 30.59 -14.91
N GLN A 116 -12.22 29.40 -15.52
CA GLN A 116 -11.83 29.28 -16.93
C GLN A 116 -12.88 29.87 -17.88
N GLU A 117 -14.17 29.63 -17.63
CA GLU A 117 -15.26 30.21 -18.40
C GLU A 117 -15.30 31.74 -18.27
N GLU A 118 -15.06 32.29 -17.07
CA GLU A 118 -14.98 33.73 -16.84
C GLU A 118 -13.78 34.36 -17.57
N ILE A 119 -12.62 33.69 -17.56
CA ILE A 119 -11.44 34.15 -18.31
C ILE A 119 -11.74 34.15 -19.82
N ALA A 120 -12.31 33.06 -20.35
CA ALA A 120 -12.65 32.96 -21.77
C ALA A 120 -13.69 34.01 -22.21
N GLN A 121 -14.65 34.35 -21.34
CA GLN A 121 -15.62 35.42 -21.62
C GLN A 121 -14.94 36.79 -21.70
N ARG A 122 -14.01 37.10 -20.80
CA ARG A 122 -13.26 38.36 -20.83
C ARG A 122 -12.35 38.46 -22.05
N GLU A 123 -11.66 37.37 -22.39
CA GLU A 123 -10.81 37.32 -23.59
C GLU A 123 -11.65 37.50 -24.87
N ALA A 124 -12.84 36.90 -24.94
CA ALA A 124 -13.74 37.09 -26.09
C ALA A 124 -14.30 38.52 -26.17
N GLU A 125 -14.61 39.16 -25.04
CA GLU A 125 -15.06 40.55 -24.98
C GLU A 125 -13.94 41.51 -25.41
N GLU A 126 -12.69 41.27 -24.97
CA GLU A 126 -11.52 42.05 -25.36
C GLU A 126 -11.24 41.93 -26.87
N LEU A 127 -11.25 40.71 -27.42
CA LEU A 127 -11.10 40.48 -28.86
C LEU A 127 -12.22 41.13 -29.69
N ALA A 128 -13.46 41.15 -29.17
CA ALA A 128 -14.56 41.82 -29.85
C ALA A 128 -14.38 43.34 -29.88
N LEU A 129 -13.92 43.95 -28.78
CA LEU A 129 -13.59 45.37 -28.73
C LEU A 129 -12.41 45.74 -29.65
N GLU A 130 -11.39 44.88 -29.72
CA GLU A 130 -10.29 45.05 -30.67
C GLU A 130 -10.78 44.97 -32.12
N ALA A 131 -11.62 43.98 -32.46
CA ALA A 131 -12.20 43.87 -33.80
C ALA A 131 -13.10 45.06 -34.16
N GLU A 132 -13.92 45.57 -33.24
CA GLU A 132 -14.73 46.77 -33.45
C GLU A 132 -13.83 48.00 -33.71
N ALA A 133 -12.75 48.17 -32.93
CA ALA A 133 -11.80 49.25 -33.12
C ALA A 133 -11.06 49.15 -34.47
N GLU A 134 -10.67 47.95 -34.91
CA GLU A 134 -10.08 47.73 -36.23
C GLU A 134 -11.06 48.08 -37.36
N THR A 135 -12.35 47.75 -37.22
CA THR A 135 -13.36 48.12 -38.24
C THR A 135 -13.65 49.61 -38.33
N ASP A 136 -13.54 50.34 -37.22
CA ASP A 136 -13.74 51.80 -37.20
C ASP A 136 -12.52 52.58 -37.74
N GLU A 137 -11.31 51.98 -37.73
CA GLU A 137 -10.09 52.58 -38.25
C GLU A 137 -9.85 52.32 -39.75
N LEU A 138 -10.58 51.37 -40.36
CA LEU A 138 -10.59 51.19 -41.82
C LEU A 138 -11.33 52.38 -42.46
N SER A 139 -10.57 53.20 -43.17
CA SER A 139 -11.14 54.34 -43.90
C SER A 139 -12.05 53.87 -45.04
N GLU A 140 -13.10 54.63 -45.37
CA GLU A 140 -14.00 54.32 -46.50
C GLU A 140 -13.25 54.06 -47.82
N ASP A 141 -12.07 54.68 -47.98
CA ASP A 141 -11.20 54.52 -49.15
C ASP A 141 -10.49 53.15 -49.20
N GLU A 142 -10.07 52.59 -48.05
CA GLU A 142 -9.43 51.27 -47.96
C GLU A 142 -10.45 50.12 -48.10
N LEU A 143 -11.68 50.34 -47.62
CA LEU A 143 -12.81 49.42 -47.86
C LEU A 143 -13.15 49.31 -49.35
N ALA A 144 -13.04 50.40 -50.11
CA ALA A 144 -13.26 50.39 -51.55
C ALA A 144 -12.15 49.66 -52.32
N GLU A 145 -10.89 49.77 -51.90
CA GLU A 145 -9.78 49.02 -52.48
C GLU A 145 -9.89 47.50 -52.23
N LEU A 146 -10.42 47.09 -51.07
CA LEU A 146 -10.64 45.66 -50.77
C LEU A 146 -11.78 45.05 -51.59
N ASP A 147 -12.89 45.78 -51.80
CA ASP A 147 -13.99 45.35 -52.67
C ASP A 147 -13.52 45.16 -54.14
N GLU A 148 -12.62 46.03 -54.63
CA GLU A 148 -12.01 45.86 -55.96
C GLU A 148 -11.13 44.60 -56.03
N LEU A 149 -10.30 44.36 -55.02
CA LEU A 149 -9.44 43.17 -54.98
C LEU A 149 -10.23 41.86 -54.80
N GLU A 150 -11.33 41.86 -54.05
CA GLU A 150 -12.19 40.69 -53.89
C GLU A 150 -12.88 40.34 -55.23
N SER A 151 -13.26 41.34 -56.01
CA SER A 151 -13.80 41.14 -57.36
C SER A 151 -12.77 40.60 -58.37
N ASP A 152 -11.48 40.89 -58.17
CA ASP A 152 -10.39 40.34 -58.97
C ASP A 152 -10.06 38.88 -58.57
N ILE A 153 -10.24 38.51 -57.30
CA ILE A 153 -9.99 37.14 -56.80
C ILE A 153 -11.14 36.19 -57.16
N GLU A 154 -12.40 36.63 -57.12
CA GLU A 154 -13.55 35.82 -57.58
C GLU A 154 -13.46 35.45 -59.08
N ALA A 155 -12.68 36.20 -59.86
CA ALA A 155 -12.42 35.89 -61.27
C ALA A 155 -11.36 34.77 -61.47
N GLU A 156 -10.61 34.40 -60.43
CA GLU A 156 -9.54 33.39 -60.47
C GLU A 156 -9.82 32.14 -59.61
N GLU A 157 -10.97 32.03 -58.95
CA GLU A 157 -11.30 30.83 -58.14
C GLU A 157 -11.51 29.58 -59.02
N GLU A 158 -10.44 28.81 -59.19
CA GLU A 158 -10.52 27.34 -59.17
C GLU A 158 -11.23 26.96 -57.87
N SER A 159 -12.21 26.05 -57.94
CA SER A 159 -13.08 25.79 -56.79
C SER A 159 -12.26 25.43 -55.54
N PRO A 160 -12.65 25.89 -54.34
CA PRO A 160 -11.88 25.65 -53.12
C PRO A 160 -11.63 24.15 -52.83
N GLU A 161 -12.44 23.27 -53.41
CA GLU A 161 -12.23 21.81 -53.38
C GLU A 161 -10.98 21.39 -54.19
N GLU A 162 -10.73 21.98 -55.36
CA GLU A 162 -9.57 21.67 -56.22
C GLU A 162 -8.26 22.23 -55.63
N ALA A 163 -8.31 23.36 -54.94
CA ALA A 163 -7.16 23.94 -54.26
C ALA A 163 -6.75 23.13 -53.02
N LEU A 164 -7.74 22.63 -52.25
CA LEU A 164 -7.50 21.71 -51.14
C LEU A 164 -6.95 20.37 -51.63
N GLU A 165 -7.44 19.84 -52.75
CA GLU A 165 -6.94 18.59 -53.34
C GLU A 165 -5.48 18.72 -53.78
N LYS A 166 -5.09 19.82 -54.44
CA LYS A 166 -3.68 20.10 -54.80
C LYS A 166 -2.78 20.24 -53.57
N LEU A 167 -3.25 20.90 -52.50
CA LEU A 167 -2.48 21.04 -51.27
C LEU A 167 -2.31 19.70 -50.54
N GLU A 168 -3.34 18.86 -50.51
CA GLU A 168 -3.25 17.50 -49.97
C GLU A 168 -2.27 16.63 -50.78
N ASP A 169 -2.29 16.74 -52.11
CA ASP A 169 -1.34 16.06 -53.01
C ASP A 169 0.11 16.52 -52.80
N ASP A 170 0.35 17.83 -52.70
CA ASP A 170 1.68 18.40 -52.43
C ASP A 170 2.19 18.02 -51.02
N LEU A 171 1.31 17.97 -50.02
CA LEU A 171 1.64 17.51 -48.66
C LEU A 171 1.95 16.01 -48.64
N ALA A 172 1.20 15.21 -49.39
CA ALA A 172 1.44 13.77 -49.52
C ALA A 172 2.79 13.49 -50.22
N GLU A 173 3.12 14.26 -51.25
CA GLU A 173 4.39 14.14 -51.98
C GLU A 173 5.58 14.59 -51.12
N THR A 174 5.45 15.70 -50.39
CA THR A 174 6.52 16.20 -49.48
C THR A 174 6.75 15.29 -48.26
N LEU A 175 5.70 14.66 -47.73
CA LEU A 175 5.81 13.70 -46.62
C LEU A 175 6.23 12.29 -47.09
N GLY A 176 6.30 12.04 -48.40
CA GLY A 176 6.73 10.76 -48.96
C GLY A 176 5.80 9.60 -48.61
N ILE A 177 4.52 9.89 -48.37
CA ILE A 177 3.51 8.89 -47.99
C ILE A 177 2.95 8.29 -49.28
N THR A 178 3.74 7.45 -49.96
CA THR A 178 3.21 6.59 -51.02
C THR A 178 2.20 5.63 -50.39
N GLU A 179 0.94 5.64 -50.86
CA GLU A 179 -0.17 4.83 -50.35
C GLU A 179 0.21 3.34 -50.22
N ALA A 180 0.67 2.99 -49.02
CA ALA A 180 0.89 1.62 -48.62
C ALA A 180 -0.47 1.00 -48.30
N LYS A 181 -1.04 0.37 -49.32
CA LYS A 181 -1.77 -0.91 -49.28
C LYS A 181 -2.34 -1.27 -47.90
N LYS A 182 -3.64 -1.01 -47.77
CA LYS A 182 -4.55 -1.50 -46.73
C LYS A 182 -4.39 -3.02 -46.54
N GLU A 183 -3.56 -3.44 -45.59
CA GLU A 183 -3.55 -4.82 -45.09
C GLU A 183 -4.52 -4.93 -43.92
N GLU A 184 -5.38 -5.94 -44.02
CA GLU A 184 -6.39 -6.34 -43.05
C GLU A 184 -5.71 -6.73 -41.72
N GLU A 185 -5.93 -5.97 -40.65
CA GLU A 185 -5.56 -6.41 -39.31
C GLU A 185 -6.64 -7.34 -38.72
N GLU A 186 -6.27 -8.62 -38.61
CA GLU A 186 -6.99 -9.64 -37.85
C GLU A 186 -7.10 -9.28 -36.35
N PRO A 187 -8.15 -9.78 -35.65
CA PRO A 187 -8.33 -9.51 -34.23
C PRO A 187 -7.27 -10.22 -33.37
N VAL A 188 -6.40 -9.43 -32.73
CA VAL A 188 -5.41 -9.91 -31.77
C VAL A 188 -6.10 -10.49 -30.53
N ALA A 189 -5.93 -11.79 -30.34
CA ALA A 189 -6.46 -12.55 -29.23
C ALA A 189 -6.01 -12.01 -27.85
N ASP A 190 -6.98 -11.97 -26.93
CA ASP A 190 -6.84 -11.67 -25.49
C ASP A 190 -5.77 -12.55 -24.81
N GLY A 191 -4.54 -12.02 -24.79
CA GLY A 191 -3.45 -12.56 -24.00
C GLY A 191 -3.64 -12.24 -22.53
N THR A 192 -4.23 -13.16 -21.77
CA THR A 192 -4.29 -13.11 -20.30
C THR A 192 -2.88 -12.96 -19.71
N LYS A 193 -2.50 -11.74 -19.33
CA LYS A 193 -1.24 -11.46 -18.63
C LYS A 193 -1.31 -12.06 -17.23
N ARG A 194 -0.69 -13.22 -17.03
CA ARG A 194 -0.42 -13.77 -15.69
C ARG A 194 0.54 -12.84 -14.95
N VAL A 195 -0.02 -12.03 -14.06
CA VAL A 195 0.74 -11.19 -13.12
C VAL A 195 1.49 -12.08 -12.13
N VAL A 196 2.75 -12.38 -12.43
CA VAL A 196 3.67 -13.02 -11.48
C VAL A 196 4.02 -12.00 -10.40
N LYS A 197 3.34 -12.08 -9.24
CA LYS A 197 3.68 -11.30 -8.05
C LYS A 197 5.09 -11.68 -7.59
N ARG A 198 6.07 -10.84 -7.95
CA ARG A 198 7.41 -10.86 -7.36
C ARG A 198 7.28 -10.57 -5.86
N VAL A 199 7.40 -11.61 -5.04
CA VAL A 199 7.51 -11.50 -3.57
C VAL A 199 8.82 -10.80 -3.25
N ARG A 200 8.79 -9.49 -3.01
CA ARG A 200 9.94 -8.76 -2.46
C ARG A 200 10.22 -9.28 -1.06
N LYS A 201 11.31 -10.02 -0.91
CA LYS A 201 11.86 -10.45 0.38
C LYS A 201 12.23 -9.18 1.16
N LYS A 202 11.55 -8.91 2.28
CA LYS A 202 11.82 -7.73 3.11
C LYS A 202 13.27 -7.80 3.63
N PRO A 203 14.03 -6.69 3.64
CA PRO A 203 15.33 -6.65 4.27
C PRO A 203 15.16 -6.88 5.78
N SER A 204 15.91 -7.83 6.33
CA SER A 204 16.00 -8.07 7.76
C SER A 204 16.67 -6.85 8.41
N THR A 205 15.95 -6.15 9.28
CA THR A 205 16.51 -5.12 10.16
C THR A 205 17.43 -5.81 11.17
N SER A 206 18.70 -5.99 10.82
CA SER A 206 19.72 -6.32 11.80
C SER A 206 20.05 -5.05 12.57
N THR A 207 19.54 -4.94 13.79
CA THR A 207 20.05 -4.04 14.80
C THR A 207 21.50 -4.44 15.14
N LYS A 208 22.48 -3.85 14.45
CA LYS A 208 23.79 -3.55 15.06
C LYS A 208 23.56 -2.24 15.80
N GLY A 209 23.45 -2.21 17.12
CA GLY A 209 24.54 -2.52 18.04
C GLY A 209 25.51 -1.35 17.98
N ALA A 210 25.19 -0.22 18.63
CA ALA A 210 25.63 0.10 19.99
C ALA A 210 27.16 0.28 20.07
N SER A 211 27.63 1.52 19.88
CA SER A 211 28.84 2.05 20.52
C SER A 211 28.96 3.56 20.25
N ASP A 212 28.10 4.36 20.88
CA ASP A 212 28.41 5.76 21.18
C ASP A 212 28.62 5.85 22.70
N GLN A 213 29.86 5.61 23.13
CA GLN A 213 30.39 6.07 24.42
C GLN A 213 31.91 6.19 24.31
N ALA A 214 32.40 7.43 24.33
CA ALA A 214 33.66 7.90 24.94
C ALA A 214 33.84 9.37 24.51
N GLU A 215 33.31 10.33 25.27
CA GLU A 215 34.11 11.02 26.30
C GLU A 215 35.54 11.34 25.86
N LYS A 216 35.74 12.55 25.32
CA LYS A 216 36.94 13.33 25.61
C LYS A 216 36.55 14.76 25.94
N LYS A 217 36.66 15.05 27.23
CA LYS A 217 36.92 16.38 27.77
C LYS A 217 38.25 16.88 27.20
N GLU A 218 38.26 18.12 26.74
CA GLU A 218 39.34 19.10 26.92
C GLU A 218 38.71 20.48 27.06
#